data_AF-A0A3M6QWM1-F1
#
_entry.id   AF-A0A3M6QWM1-F1
#
_cell.length_a   1.000
_cell.length_b   1.000
_cell.length_c   1.000
_cell.angle_alpha   90.00
_cell.angle_beta   90.00
_cell.angle_gamma   90.00
#
_symmetry.space_group_name_H-M   'P 1'
#
loop_
_entity.id
_entity.type
_entity.pdbx_description
1 polymer ?
#
loop_
_entity_poly.entity_id
_entity_poly.type
_entity_poly.pdbx_seq_one_letter_code
_entity_poly.pdbx_strand_id
1 'polypeptide(L)' 'MSKITLCGDEVTQAFVEQAARASGMGKGRRVAESIRRHAGRQWPREVLALVGQFADFPLREPWQAGAQDTPRIGF' A
#
# COMPACT_ATOMS: atom_id res chain seq x y z
N MET A 1 -17.85 -6.32 1.42
CA MET A 1 -16.51 -6.50 0.81
C MET A 1 -15.83 -5.15 0.74
N SER A 2 -14.59 -5.04 1.20
CA SER A 2 -13.84 -3.78 1.10
C SER A 2 -13.23 -3.63 -0.31
N LYS A 3 -13.27 -2.42 -0.88
CA LYS A 3 -12.66 -2.10 -2.17
C LYS A 3 -11.41 -1.26 -1.91
N ILE A 4 -10.28 -1.71 -2.43
CA ILE A 4 -9.02 -0.96 -2.41
C ILE A 4 -8.67 -0.49 -3.82
N THR A 5 -8.10 0.70 -3.92
CA THR A 5 -7.54 1.23 -5.17
C THR A 5 -6.03 1.20 -5.04
N LEU A 6 -5.35 0.53 -5.96
CA LEU A 6 -3.89 0.45 -6.00
C LEU A 6 -3.39 1.34 -7.13
N CYS A 7 -2.63 2.38 -6.80
CA CYS A 7 -1.90 3.16 -7.79
C CYS A 7 -0.64 2.38 -8.20
N GLY A 8 -0.46 2.17 -9.49
CA GLY A 8 0.72 1.52 -10.06
C GLY A 8 1.00 2.13 -11.43
N ASP A 9 2.27 2.09 -11.83
CA ASP A 9 2.66 2.47 -13.18
C ASP A 9 2.12 1.49 -14.24
N GLU A 10 2.24 1.89 -15.50
CA GLU A 10 1.77 1.10 -16.65
C GLU A 10 2.43 -0.28 -16.71
N VAL A 11 3.71 -0.37 -16.33
CA VAL A 11 4.47 -1.62 -16.31
C VAL A 11 3.88 -2.60 -15.30
N THR A 12 3.54 -2.11 -14.10
CA THR A 12 2.93 -2.88 -13.03
C THR A 12 1.54 -3.34 -13.42
N GLN A 13 0.75 -2.49 -14.08
CA GLN A 13 -0.57 -2.87 -14.58
C GLN A 13 -0.47 -3.98 -15.63
N ALA A 14 0.43 -3.85 -16.61
CA ALA A 14 0.66 -4.87 -17.64
C ALA A 14 1.08 -6.22 -17.02
N PHE A 15 1.93 -6.18 -16.00
CA PHE A 15 2.35 -7.39 -15.29
C PHE A 15 1.18 -8.10 -14.59
N VAL A 16 0.30 -7.34 -13.91
CA VAL A 16 -0.89 -7.90 -13.27
C VAL A 16 -1.83 -8.52 -14.30
N GLU A 17 -2.02 -7.88 -15.45
CA GLU A 17 -2.84 -8.39 -16.54
C GLU A 17 -2.31 -9.69 -17.12
N GLN A 18 -1.01 -9.74 -17.42
CA GLN A 18 -0.36 -10.93 -17.94
C GLN A 18 -0.45 -12.08 -16.94
N ALA A 19 -0.18 -11.81 -15.66
CA ALA A 19 -0.26 -12.81 -14.60
C ALA A 19 -1.70 -13.34 -14.41
N ALA A 20 -2.69 -12.46 -14.49
CA ALA A 20 -4.10 -12.82 -14.42
C ALA A 20 -4.49 -13.73 -15.60
N ARG A 21 -4.13 -13.33 -16.83
CA ARG A 21 -4.37 -14.11 -18.06
C ARG A 21 -3.71 -15.49 -18.01
N ALA A 22 -2.44 -15.57 -17.60
CA ALA A 22 -1.71 -16.84 -17.51
C ALA A 22 -2.33 -17.79 -16.48
N SER A 23 -2.92 -17.26 -15.42
CA SER A 23 -3.59 -18.03 -14.36
C SER A 23 -5.06 -18.36 -14.65
N GLY A 24 -5.64 -17.83 -15.73
CA GLY A 24 -7.08 -17.94 -16.01
C GLY A 24 -7.97 -17.25 -14.96
N MET A 25 -7.41 -16.31 -14.17
CA MET A 25 -8.12 -15.61 -13.10
C MET A 25 -8.40 -14.15 -13.47
N GLY A 26 -9.42 -13.55 -12.85
CA GLY A 26 -9.62 -12.11 -12.90
C GLY A 26 -8.53 -11.34 -12.13
N LYS A 27 -8.21 -10.12 -12.58
CA LYS A 27 -7.13 -9.27 -12.03
C LYS A 27 -7.22 -9.11 -10.51
N GLY A 28 -8.40 -8.77 -9.98
CA GLY A 28 -8.61 -8.61 -8.54
C GLY A 28 -8.36 -9.89 -7.74
N ARG A 29 -8.75 -11.05 -8.28
CA ARG A 29 -8.49 -12.36 -7.63
C ARG A 29 -7.00 -12.67 -7.62
N ARG A 30 -6.31 -12.41 -8.74
CA ARG A 30 -4.86 -12.61 -8.87
C ARG A 30 -4.07 -11.72 -7.90
N VAL A 31 -4.46 -10.45 -7.76
CA VAL A 31 -3.86 -9.52 -6.80
C VAL A 31 -4.11 -9.98 -5.36
N ALA A 32 -5.34 -10.36 -5.03
CA ALA A 32 -5.66 -10.86 -3.69
C ALA A 32 -4.87 -12.12 -3.32
N GLU A 33 -4.61 -13.01 -4.27
CA GLU A 33 -3.76 -14.18 -4.07
C GLU A 33 -2.29 -13.80 -3.86
N SER A 34 -1.75 -12.87 -4.65
CA SER A 34 -0.40 -12.33 -4.42
C SER A 34 -0.28 -11.73 -3.02
N ILE A 35 -1.26 -10.93 -2.58
CA ILE A 35 -1.28 -10.38 -1.23
C ILE A 35 -1.29 -11.51 -0.21
N ARG A 36 -2.15 -12.53 -0.33
CA ARG A 36 -2.17 -13.65 0.64
C ARG A 36 -0.86 -14.44 0.68
N ARG A 37 -0.17 -14.57 -0.46
CA ARG A 37 1.12 -15.27 -0.54
C ARG A 37 2.26 -14.47 0.09
N HIS A 38 2.26 -13.15 -0.09
CA HIS A 38 3.42 -12.30 0.24
C HIS A 38 3.21 -11.41 1.47
N ALA A 39 1.97 -11.13 1.86
CA ALA A 39 1.67 -10.52 3.14
C ALA A 39 1.89 -11.57 4.22
N GLY A 40 3.14 -11.67 4.67
CA GLY A 40 3.48 -12.38 5.90
C GLY A 40 2.57 -11.86 7.02
N ARG A 41 2.00 -12.78 7.81
CA ARG A 41 1.18 -12.40 8.98
C ARG A 41 2.00 -11.70 10.07
N GLN A 42 3.32 -11.77 9.96
CA GLN A 42 4.27 -11.25 10.92
C GLN A 42 5.26 -10.36 10.18
N TRP A 43 5.59 -9.24 10.79
CA TRP A 43 6.69 -8.40 10.33
C TRP A 43 8.01 -9.19 10.37
N PRO A 44 8.94 -8.93 9.43
CA PRO A 44 10.27 -9.52 9.48
C PRO A 44 10.92 -9.27 10.84
N ARG A 45 11.76 -10.20 11.32
CA ARG A 45 12.37 -10.10 12.65
C ARG A 45 13.24 -8.85 12.77
N GLU A 46 13.85 -8.43 11.66
CA GLU A 46 14.64 -7.21 11.55
C GLU A 46 13.77 -5.97 11.80
N VAL A 47 12.56 -5.94 11.25
CA VAL A 47 11.60 -4.84 11.48
C VAL A 47 11.11 -4.82 12.92
N LEU A 48 10.81 -5.99 13.49
CA LEU A 48 10.43 -6.10 14.91
C LEU A 48 11.56 -5.65 15.84
N ALA A 49 12.81 -5.96 15.51
CA ALA A 49 13.97 -5.55 16.29
C ALA A 49 14.12 -4.03 16.33
N LEU A 50 13.68 -3.30 15.29
CA LEU A 50 13.76 -1.84 15.21
C LEU A 50 12.70 -1.13 16.06
N VAL A 51 11.68 -1.84 16.57
CA VAL A 51 10.62 -1.24 17.39
C VAL A 51 11.23 -0.66 18.68
N GLY A 52 11.07 0.64 18.89
CA GLY A 52 11.59 1.34 20.06
C GLY A 52 13.08 1.67 20.03
N GLN A 53 13.81 1.35 18.96
CA GLN A 53 15.23 1.72 18.82
C GLN A 53 15.44 3.19 18.47
N PHE A 54 14.44 3.83 17.87
CA PHE A 54 14.49 5.24 17.51
C PHE A 54 14.07 6.09 18.72
N ALA A 55 15.06 6.59 19.47
CA ALA A 55 14.83 7.39 20.69
C ALA A 55 14.11 8.73 20.39
N ASP A 56 14.28 9.24 19.18
CA ASP A 56 13.71 10.47 18.63
C ASP A 56 12.55 10.20 17.65
N PHE A 57 11.99 8.97 17.64
CA PHE A 57 10.87 8.65 16.77
C PHE A 57 9.71 9.61 17.03
N PRO A 58 9.22 10.34 16.01
CA PRO A 58 8.12 11.27 16.19
C PRO A 58 6.85 10.47 16.47
N LEU A 59 6.54 10.25 17.75
CA LEU A 59 5.29 9.60 18.20
C LEU A 59 4.06 10.40 17.75
N ARG A 60 4.26 11.69 17.49
CA ARG A 60 3.41 12.58 16.68
C ARG A 60 4.36 13.50 15.94
N GLU A 61 4.08 13.79 14.67
CA GLU A 61 4.61 15.04 14.12
C GLU A 61 4.11 16.17 15.03
N PRO A 62 4.97 17.14 15.43
CA PRO A 62 4.46 18.35 16.04
C PRO A 62 3.38 18.87 15.09
N TRP A 63 2.17 19.11 15.62
CA TRP A 63 1.04 19.60 14.85
C TRP A 63 1.50 20.80 14.03
N GLN A 64 1.85 20.58 12.77
CA GLN A 64 2.02 21.67 11.83
C GLN A 64 0.61 22.20 11.70
N ALA A 65 0.41 23.47 12.09
CA ALA A 65 -0.87 24.14 11.93
C ALA A 65 -1.41 23.78 10.54
N GLY A 66 -2.54 23.05 10.51
CA GLY A 66 -3.04 22.43 9.29
C GLY A 66 -3.03 23.44 8.15
N ALA A 67 -2.55 23.00 6.98
CA ALA A 67 -2.57 23.83 5.78
C ALA A 67 -3.96 24.46 5.62
N GLN A 68 -4.02 25.77 5.37
CA GLN A 68 -5.29 26.46 5.17
C GLN A 68 -6.04 25.79 4.03
N ASP A 69 -7.33 25.53 4.23
CA ASP A 69 -8.18 24.94 3.22
C ASP A 69 -8.21 25.87 2.00
N THR A 70 -7.64 25.43 0.89
CA THR A 70 -7.64 26.19 -0.36
C THR A 70 -8.93 25.91 -1.12
N PRO A 71 -9.61 26.94 -1.68
CA PRO A 71 -10.86 26.74 -2.41
C PRO A 71 -10.66 25.77 -3.58
N ARG A 72 -11.61 24.85 -3.75
CA ARG A 72 -11.62 23.90 -4.87
C ARG A 72 -11.77 24.69 -6.17
N ILE A 73 -10.84 24.46 -7.10
CA ILE A 73 -10.95 24.97 -8.47
C ILE A 73 -12.08 24.16 -9.14
N GLY A 74 -13.16 24.82 -9.51
CA GLY A 74 -14.27 24.22 -10.26
C GLY A 74 -13.84 23.83 -11.67
N PHE A 75 -14.51 22.82 -12.23
CA PHE A 75 -14.38 22.44 -13.64
C PHE A 75 -15.18 23.38 -14.54
#